data_AF-A0A3L7P669-F1
#
_entry.id   AF-A0A3L7P669-F1
#
_cell.length_a   1.000
_cell.length_b   1.000
_cell.length_c   1.000
_cell.angle_alpha   90.00
_cell.angle_beta   90.00
_cell.angle_gamma   90.00
#
_symmetry.space_group_name_H-M   'P 1'
#
loop_
_entity.id
_entity.type
_entity.pdbx_description
1 polymer ?
#
loop_
_entity_poly.entity_id
_entity_poly.type
_entity_poly.pdbx_seq_one_letter_code
_entity_poly.pdbx_strand_id
1 'polypeptide(L)' 'MIRCRFAGILLGTVALILSLPGLGRAQRGGFNHDEKASQENGWLSGYRQGLDQARKLRKPMMLVFRCVP' A
#
# COMPACT_ATOMS: atom_id res chain seq x y z
N MET A 1 -22.75 46.49 -2.13
CA MET A 1 -21.33 46.12 -2.34
C MET A 1 -20.95 44.76 -1.71
N ILE A 2 -21.85 43.75 -1.71
CA ILE A 2 -21.64 42.47 -0.95
C ILE A 2 -21.42 41.26 -1.88
N ARG A 3 -21.70 41.39 -3.19
CA ARG A 3 -21.65 40.29 -4.16
C ARG A 3 -20.25 39.87 -4.62
N CYS A 4 -19.20 40.67 -4.38
CA CYS A 4 -17.84 40.34 -4.84
C CYS A 4 -17.00 39.56 -3.82
N ARG A 5 -17.40 39.49 -2.54
CA ARG A 5 -16.62 38.78 -1.49
C ARG A 5 -16.83 37.26 -1.49
N PHE A 6 -17.99 36.77 -1.94
CA PHE A 6 -18.32 35.34 -1.93
C PHE A 6 -17.67 34.55 -3.08
N ALA A 7 -17.40 35.18 -4.23
CA ALA A 7 -16.77 34.51 -5.36
C ALA A 7 -15.30 34.15 -5.11
N GLY A 8 -14.58 34.95 -4.32
CA GLY A 8 -13.17 34.69 -3.99
C GLY A 8 -12.97 33.49 -3.07
N ILE A 9 -13.93 33.22 -2.18
CA ILE A 9 -13.86 32.09 -1.23
C ILE A 9 -14.06 30.76 -1.95
N LEU A 10 -15.01 30.70 -2.89
CA LEU A 10 -15.30 29.51 -3.70
C LEU A 10 -14.10 29.10 -4.57
N LEU A 11 -13.44 30.06 -5.22
CA LEU A 11 -12.24 29.80 -6.03
C LEU A 11 -11.05 29.33 -5.18
N GLY A 12 -10.87 29.90 -3.97
CA GLY A 12 -9.81 29.48 -3.05
C GLY A 12 -9.98 28.04 -2.53
N THR A 13 -11.22 27.62 -2.25
CA THR A 13 -11.49 26.25 -1.78
C THR A 13 -11.25 25.18 -2.84
N VAL A 14 -11.54 25.46 -4.12
CA VAL A 14 -11.30 24.50 -5.21
C VAL A 14 -9.80 24.29 -5.45
N ALA A 15 -8.99 25.36 -5.35
CA ALA A 15 -7.53 25.26 -5.46
C ALA A 15 -6.91 24.47 -4.29
N LEU A 16 -7.48 24.58 -3.08
CA LEU A 16 -7.00 23.83 -1.91
C LEU A 16 -7.36 22.34 -2.02
N ILE A 17 -8.54 21.99 -2.54
CA ILE A 17 -8.93 20.57 -2.71
C ILE A 17 -8.10 19.90 -3.81
N LEU A 18 -7.75 20.62 -4.88
CA LEU A 18 -6.93 20.11 -5.98
C LEU A 18 -5.44 19.94 -5.61
N SER A 19 -4.97 20.55 -4.52
CA SER A 19 -3.56 20.50 -4.09
C SER A 19 -3.23 19.40 -3.08
N LEU A 20 -4.16 18.49 -2.77
CA LEU A 20 -3.90 17.27 -1.98
C LEU A 20 -3.92 15.96 -2.80
N PRO A 21 -3.13 15.79 -3.87
CA PRO A 21 -3.05 14.49 -4.57
C PRO A 21 -2.26 13.42 -3.79
N GLY A 22 -1.81 13.68 -2.56
CA GLY A 22 -0.75 12.92 -1.89
C GLY A 22 -1.14 12.03 -0.71
N LEU A 23 -2.27 12.24 -0.04
CA LEU A 23 -2.56 11.56 1.24
C LEU A 23 -3.02 10.10 1.12
N GLY A 24 -3.36 9.62 -0.09
CA GLY A 24 -3.84 8.25 -0.31
C GLY A 24 -2.78 7.22 -0.69
N ARG A 25 -1.48 7.58 -0.74
CA ARG A 25 -0.43 6.70 -1.31
C ARG A 25 0.56 6.09 -0.32
N ALA A 26 0.46 6.39 0.97
CA ALA A 26 1.39 5.86 1.97
C ALA A 26 1.30 4.32 2.16
N GLN A 27 0.12 3.72 2.01
CA GLN A 27 -0.06 2.27 2.26
C GLN A 27 0.44 1.37 1.12
N ARG A 28 0.55 1.89 -0.11
CA ARG A 28 0.92 1.05 -1.27
C ARG A 28 2.43 0.81 -1.39
N GLY A 29 3.25 1.68 -0.79
CA GLY A 29 4.70 1.55 -0.79
C GLY A 29 5.23 0.50 0.20
N GLY A 30 4.58 0.37 1.36
CA GLY A 30 4.98 -0.58 2.41
C GLY A 30 4.87 -2.04 1.97
N PHE A 31 3.79 -2.40 1.29
CA PHE A 31 3.55 -3.76 0.81
C PHE A 31 4.68 -4.30 -0.08
N ASN A 32 5.12 -3.51 -1.07
CA ASN A 32 6.23 -3.91 -1.96
C ASN A 32 7.56 -4.00 -1.22
N HIS A 33 7.80 -3.12 -0.25
CA HIS A 33 9.06 -3.10 0.49
C HIS A 33 9.19 -4.30 1.43
N ASP A 34 8.07 -4.68 2.08
CA ASP A 34 7.98 -5.85 2.94
C ASP A 34 8.04 -7.14 2.14
N GLU A 35 7.43 -7.20 0.96
CA GLU A 35 7.50 -8.37 0.09
C GLU A 35 8.94 -8.61 -0.40
N LYS A 36 9.65 -7.54 -0.78
CA LYS A 36 11.05 -7.63 -1.19
C LYS A 36 11.96 -8.11 -0.06
N ALA A 37 11.85 -7.52 1.12
CA ALA A 37 12.61 -7.95 2.30
C ALA A 37 12.27 -9.38 2.73
N SER A 38 11.00 -9.79 2.56
CA SER A 38 10.54 -11.16 2.81
C SER A 38 11.25 -12.14 1.85
N GLN A 39 11.28 -11.84 0.55
CA GLN A 39 11.95 -12.67 -0.45
C GLN A 39 13.46 -12.78 -0.22
N GLU A 40 14.14 -11.71 0.19
CA GLU A 40 15.57 -11.72 0.53
C GLU A 40 15.90 -12.68 1.69
N ASN A 41 14.96 -12.87 2.61
CA ASN A 41 15.07 -13.80 3.73
C ASN A 41 14.56 -15.22 3.39
N GLY A 42 14.30 -15.52 2.12
CA GLY A 42 13.86 -16.84 1.65
C GLY A 42 12.38 -17.14 1.88
N TRP A 43 11.57 -16.15 2.25
CA TRP A 43 10.13 -16.32 2.38
C TRP A 43 9.45 -16.18 1.02
N LEU A 44 8.53 -17.09 0.74
CA LEU A 44 7.69 -17.05 -0.46
C LEU A 44 6.36 -16.36 -0.16
N SER A 45 5.93 -15.44 -1.02
CA SER A 45 4.64 -14.74 -0.88
C SER A 45 3.43 -15.58 -1.31
N GLY A 46 3.65 -16.67 -2.06
CA GLY A 46 2.60 -17.55 -2.56
C GLY A 46 2.49 -18.88 -1.80
N TYR A 47 1.31 -19.14 -1.22
CA TYR A 47 1.00 -20.42 -0.55
C TYR A 47 1.28 -21.63 -1.45
N ARG A 48 0.71 -21.66 -2.66
CA ARG A 48 0.87 -22.78 -3.60
C ARG A 48 2.34 -23.01 -3.99
N GLN A 49 3.06 -21.92 -4.29
CA GLN A 49 4.46 -22.00 -4.69
C GLN A 49 5.33 -22.58 -3.57
N GLY A 50 5.15 -22.09 -2.34
CA GLY A 50 5.90 -22.63 -1.22
C GLY A 50 5.51 -24.07 -0.92
N LEU A 51 4.26 -24.46 -1.12
CA LEU A 51 3.79 -25.81 -0.82
C LEU A 51 4.38 -26.82 -1.81
N ASP A 52 4.49 -26.45 -3.08
CA ASP A 52 5.20 -27.24 -4.09
C ASP A 52 6.71 -27.33 -3.78
N GLN A 53 7.33 -26.25 -3.31
CA GLN A 53 8.74 -26.27 -2.93
C GLN A 53 8.99 -27.14 -1.68
N ALA A 54 8.14 -27.02 -0.67
CA ALA A 54 8.18 -27.81 0.56
C ALA A 54 8.05 -29.32 0.26
N ARG A 55 7.14 -29.69 -0.65
CA ARG A 55 6.97 -31.06 -1.15
C ARG A 55 8.23 -31.57 -1.86
N LYS A 56 8.81 -30.79 -2.77
CA LYS A 56 10.03 -31.15 -3.51
C LYS A 56 11.23 -31.34 -2.57
N LEU A 57 11.38 -30.44 -1.60
CA LEU A 57 12.49 -30.47 -0.65
C LEU A 57 12.27 -31.41 0.54
N ARG A 58 11.08 -32.00 0.67
CA ARG A 58 10.65 -32.78 1.85
C ARG A 58 10.90 -32.03 3.17
N LYS A 59 10.62 -30.72 3.18
CA LYS A 59 10.74 -29.87 4.37
C LYS A 59 9.37 -29.37 4.81
N PRO A 60 9.12 -29.24 6.12
CA PRO A 60 7.92 -28.57 6.60
C PRO A 60 7.92 -27.11 6.17
N MET A 61 6.72 -26.58 5.92
CA MET A 61 6.49 -25.18 5.59
C MET A 61 6.05 -24.40 6.83
N MET A 62 6.61 -23.20 7.02
CA MET A 62 6.09 -22.22 7.98
C MET A 62 5.17 -21.22 7.27
N LEU A 63 3.99 -20.97 7.83
CA LEU A 63 2.99 -20.04 7.30
C LEU A 63 2.81 -18.87 8.26
N VAL A 64 2.94 -17.66 7.74
CA VAL A 64 2.81 -16.42 8.52
C VAL A 64 1.73 -15.55 7.87
N PHE A 65 0.63 -15.35 8.58
CA PHE A 65 -0.40 -14.40 8.19
C PHE A 65 -0.04 -13.02 8.75
N ARG A 66 0.19 -12.05 7.87
CA ARG A 66 0.39 -10.66 8.26
C ARG A 66 -0.92 -9.91 8.06
N CYS A 67 -1.42 -9.27 9.11
CA CYS A 67 -2.47 -8.26 8.96
C CYS A 67 -1.78 -6.96 8.55
N VAL A 68 -2.00 -6.51 7.33
CA VAL A 68 -1.56 -5.19 6.87
C VAL A 68 -2.69 -4.20 7.20
N PRO A 69 -2.43 -3.16 8.02
CA PRO A 69 -3.44 -2.16 8.38
C PRO A 69 -3.81 -1.25 7.20
#